data_AF-A0A2A2Y9X7-F1
#
_entry.id   AF-A0A2A2Y9X7-F1
#
_cell.length_a   1.000
_cell.length_b   1.000
_cell.length_c   1.000
_cell.angle_alpha   90.00
_cell.angle_beta   90.00
_cell.angle_gamma   90.00
#
_symmetry.space_group_name_H-M   'P 1'
#
loop_
_entity.id
_entity.type
_entity.pdbx_description
1 polymer ?
#
loop_
_entity_poly.entity_id
_entity_poly.type
_entity_poly.pdbx_seq_one_letter_code
_entity_poly.pdbx_strand_id
1 'polypeptide(L)'
;MKFFSLYLSTALAAFAAPQQSDFYQRQEIPLPPGEIMEIGSVALLPEQKVAVATRRGDIWICEGAYGDDLGKVTWKKFAQGQHEPFGMFWKDGWLWMTQRPEVSRIKDSDGDGAADTFETICDDWGINGDYHEYAFGTEPDKEGNIWITLCLTGSGGANSDWRGWAVRVTPEGKMIPTCSGIRSPGGMGFNAKGDVFYCDNQGLWNGSSSVKWLKPGSFQGNPTGNKYHTLANLPAPPEPVSGSRVETERAKFPTFVPPAVVLPHGKVGQSPTGIVCDTTKGKFGPWADQLYVAEQCHSQIQRACLEEVNGIYQGAVFHFLEGFEAGLIPLRLDPSGIIFSGGSNRGWASRGSKPFTFERVKWTGKTPFEMLTMFAKPDGFELTFTEPVDAKAAADLANYKMEAWTYILQSSYGSPEVDKTSPKITAATVSADGLKVRLKVDGCVKGHVHHLTLSNIKAASGAEMWHPQAFYTLNEIPAK
;
A
#
# COMPACT_ATOMS: atom_id res chain seq x y z
N MET A 1 70.27 -14.93 21.04
CA MET A 1 68.87 -15.28 20.66
C MET A 1 67.94 -14.96 21.83
N LYS A 2 67.04 -13.98 21.68
CA LYS A 2 65.82 -13.86 22.48
C LYS A 2 64.70 -13.42 21.52
N PHE A 3 63.69 -14.26 21.42
CA PHE A 3 62.56 -14.13 20.51
C PHE A 3 61.62 -13.00 20.96
N PHE A 4 61.21 -12.15 20.02
CA PHE A 4 60.11 -11.21 20.19
C PHE A 4 58.82 -11.89 19.73
N SER A 5 57.83 -11.97 20.62
CA SER A 5 56.49 -12.46 20.31
C SER A 5 55.64 -11.28 19.83
N LEU A 6 55.18 -11.34 18.58
CA LEU A 6 54.29 -10.35 17.98
C LEU A 6 52.84 -10.72 18.32
N TYR A 7 52.16 -9.89 19.11
CA TYR A 7 50.71 -10.02 19.31
C TYR A 7 49.98 -9.30 18.18
N LEU A 8 49.29 -10.06 17.33
CA LEU A 8 48.42 -9.54 16.29
C LEU A 8 47.04 -9.27 16.91
N SER A 9 46.72 -8.01 17.19
CA SER A 9 45.39 -7.58 17.59
C SER A 9 44.47 -7.53 16.36
N THR A 10 43.61 -8.52 16.20
CA THR A 10 42.50 -8.47 15.24
C THR A 10 41.44 -7.51 15.76
N ALA A 11 41.37 -6.30 15.19
CA ALA A 11 40.25 -5.41 15.40
C ALA A 11 39.02 -5.99 14.69
N LEU A 12 38.03 -6.45 15.46
CA LEU A 12 36.70 -6.75 14.95
C LEU A 12 36.07 -5.42 14.51
N ALA A 13 35.93 -5.21 13.20
CA ALA A 13 35.13 -4.12 12.68
C ALA A 13 33.66 -4.38 13.07
N ALA A 14 33.11 -3.57 13.97
CA ALA A 14 31.69 -3.56 14.22
C ALA A 14 31.01 -2.97 12.97
N PHE A 15 30.16 -3.75 12.30
CA PHE A 15 29.31 -3.23 11.24
C PHE A 15 28.33 -2.24 11.86
N ALA A 16 28.24 -1.03 11.29
CA ALA A 16 27.22 -0.07 11.67
C ALA A 16 25.82 -0.63 11.37
N ALA A 17 24.83 -0.26 12.17
CA ALA A 17 23.45 -0.65 11.91
C ALA A 17 23.02 -0.13 10.52
N PRO A 18 22.31 -0.94 9.72
CA PRO A 18 21.90 -0.57 8.37
C PRO A 18 21.05 0.69 8.40
N GLN A 19 21.36 1.65 7.55
CA GLN A 19 20.57 2.87 7.38
C GLN A 19 19.84 2.84 6.05
N GLN A 20 18.64 3.44 6.01
CA GLN A 20 17.87 3.54 4.76
C GLN A 20 18.69 4.11 3.61
N SER A 21 19.50 5.14 3.86
CA SER A 21 20.37 5.79 2.86
C SER A 21 21.43 4.88 2.24
N ASP A 22 21.75 3.74 2.88
CA ASP A 22 22.64 2.74 2.29
C ASP A 22 21.99 2.07 1.07
N PHE A 23 20.65 1.95 1.06
CA PHE A 23 19.88 1.18 0.09
C PHE A 23 18.99 2.05 -0.79
N TYR A 24 18.46 3.15 -0.25
CA TYR A 24 17.48 4.01 -0.91
C TYR A 24 17.78 5.49 -0.69
N GLN A 25 17.85 6.23 -1.79
CA GLN A 25 17.98 7.68 -1.78
C GLN A 25 16.59 8.29 -1.97
N ARG A 26 16.04 8.83 -0.87
CA ARG A 26 14.87 9.70 -0.87
C ARG A 26 15.32 11.13 -1.16
N GLN A 27 14.68 11.79 -2.12
CA GLN A 27 14.98 13.17 -2.48
C GLN A 27 13.69 13.93 -2.72
N GLU A 28 13.60 15.12 -2.15
CA GLU A 28 12.53 16.07 -2.44
C GLU A 28 12.78 16.76 -3.78
N ILE A 29 11.72 16.90 -4.57
CA ILE A 29 11.72 17.59 -5.84
C ILE A 29 11.29 19.03 -5.57
N PRO A 30 12.11 20.05 -5.94
CA PRO A 30 11.76 21.44 -5.75
C PRO A 30 10.41 21.78 -6.40
N LEU A 31 9.55 22.43 -5.62
CA LEU A 31 8.20 22.82 -6.03
C LEU A 31 8.20 24.20 -6.70
N PRO A 32 7.21 24.52 -7.56
CA PRO A 32 7.08 25.84 -8.15
C PRO A 32 6.95 26.92 -7.04
N PRO A 33 7.75 28.01 -7.07
CA PRO A 33 7.74 29.02 -6.03
C PRO A 33 6.36 29.67 -5.82
N GLY A 34 5.91 29.76 -4.57
CA GLY A 34 4.66 30.41 -4.20
C GLY A 34 3.40 29.54 -4.36
N GLU A 35 3.52 28.34 -4.91
CA GLU A 35 2.38 27.45 -5.15
C GLU A 35 2.15 26.48 -3.98
N ILE A 36 0.87 26.13 -3.76
CA ILE A 36 0.45 25.16 -2.74
C ILE A 36 0.25 23.81 -3.41
N MET A 37 1.31 22.99 -3.42
CA MET A 37 1.37 21.71 -4.14
C MET A 37 0.95 20.54 -3.26
N GLU A 38 -0.27 20.59 -2.71
CA GLU A 38 -0.90 19.47 -2.00
C GLU A 38 -1.18 18.33 -2.99
N ILE A 39 -0.16 17.57 -3.38
CA ILE A 39 -0.26 16.61 -4.49
C ILE A 39 -1.07 15.38 -4.08
N GLY A 40 -2.19 15.17 -4.79
CA GLY A 40 -3.11 14.05 -4.62
C GLY A 40 -2.95 12.95 -5.65
N SER A 41 -2.38 13.25 -6.82
CA SER A 41 -2.21 12.28 -7.90
C SER A 41 -0.92 12.53 -8.68
N VAL A 42 -0.35 11.45 -9.21
CA VAL A 42 0.86 11.45 -10.05
C VAL A 42 0.59 10.58 -11.27
N ALA A 43 0.98 11.06 -12.44
CA ALA A 43 0.99 10.30 -13.70
C ALA A 43 2.34 10.43 -14.39
N LEU A 44 2.85 9.30 -14.89
CA LEU A 44 4.08 9.27 -15.67
C LEU A 44 3.74 9.56 -17.14
N LEU A 45 4.49 10.48 -17.75
CA LEU A 45 4.28 10.92 -19.13
C LEU A 45 5.45 10.47 -20.02
N PRO A 46 5.28 10.49 -21.35
CA PRO A 46 6.38 10.34 -22.30
C PRO A 46 7.53 11.32 -22.02
N GLU A 47 8.72 11.01 -22.54
CA GLU A 47 9.91 11.86 -22.42
C GLU A 47 10.34 12.14 -20.97
N GLN A 48 10.05 11.22 -20.04
CA GLN A 48 10.39 11.36 -18.62
C GLN A 48 9.81 12.64 -17.98
N LYS A 49 8.62 13.06 -18.44
CA LYS A 49 7.83 14.07 -17.76
C LYS A 49 6.95 13.43 -16.69
N VAL A 50 6.57 14.20 -15.68
CA VAL A 50 5.64 13.76 -14.63
C VAL A 50 4.53 14.78 -14.48
N ALA A 51 3.27 14.35 -14.60
CA ALA A 51 2.14 15.18 -14.27
C ALA A 51 1.75 14.96 -12.81
N VAL A 52 1.47 16.05 -12.09
CA VAL A 52 0.94 16.00 -10.72
C VAL A 52 -0.35 16.80 -10.65
N ALA A 53 -1.35 16.28 -9.94
CA ALA A 53 -2.54 17.06 -9.58
C ALA A 53 -2.50 17.43 -8.11
N THR A 54 -2.84 18.69 -7.84
CA THR A 54 -3.05 19.17 -6.48
C THR A 54 -4.49 18.93 -6.05
N ARG A 55 -4.71 18.81 -4.74
CA ARG A 55 -6.05 18.74 -4.15
C ARG A 55 -6.91 19.97 -4.43
N ARG A 56 -6.29 21.08 -4.81
CA ARG A 56 -6.95 22.33 -5.21
C ARG A 56 -7.45 22.34 -6.65
N GLY A 57 -7.12 21.30 -7.42
CA GLY A 57 -7.60 21.16 -8.79
C GLY A 57 -6.66 21.65 -9.87
N ASP A 58 -5.42 21.98 -9.52
CA ASP A 58 -4.40 22.35 -10.51
C ASP A 58 -3.60 21.12 -10.95
N ILE A 59 -3.33 21.02 -12.24
CA ILE A 59 -2.45 20.01 -12.83
C ILE A 59 -1.20 20.70 -13.34
N TRP A 60 -0.04 20.16 -12.97
CA TRP A 60 1.27 20.66 -13.37
C TRP A 60 2.09 19.58 -14.05
N ILE A 61 2.82 19.95 -15.11
CA ILE A 61 3.85 19.10 -15.72
C ILE A 61 5.20 19.47 -15.14
N CYS A 62 5.89 18.46 -14.63
CA CYS A 62 7.25 18.49 -14.11
C CYS A 62 8.20 17.90 -15.16
N GLU A 63 9.24 18.64 -15.53
CA GLU A 63 10.36 18.13 -16.31
C GLU A 63 11.64 18.10 -15.46
N GLY A 64 12.56 17.17 -15.76
CA GLY A 64 13.81 17.02 -15.01
C GLY A 64 13.72 16.18 -13.72
N ALA A 65 12.52 15.70 -13.36
CA ALA A 65 12.27 14.93 -12.13
C ALA A 65 13.07 13.60 -12.04
N TYR A 66 13.58 13.11 -13.17
CA TYR A 66 14.39 11.89 -13.28
C TYR A 66 15.90 12.15 -13.17
N GLY A 67 16.34 13.37 -13.48
CA GLY A 67 17.77 13.74 -13.55
C GLY A 67 18.44 13.80 -12.18
N ASP A 68 19.76 13.69 -12.14
CA ASP A 68 20.51 13.68 -10.87
C ASP A 68 20.53 15.05 -10.18
N ASP A 69 20.48 16.13 -10.97
CA ASP A 69 20.41 17.51 -10.50
C ASP A 69 18.95 17.99 -10.47
N LEU A 70 18.30 17.86 -9.31
CA LEU A 70 16.92 18.30 -9.09
C LEU A 70 16.76 19.83 -9.10
N GLY A 71 17.86 20.60 -9.06
CA GLY A 71 17.80 22.06 -9.19
C GLY A 71 17.40 22.54 -10.59
N LYS A 72 17.44 21.65 -11.58
CA LYS A 72 17.03 21.91 -12.98
C LYS A 72 15.56 21.58 -13.25
N VAL A 73 14.82 21.17 -12.24
CA VAL A 73 13.40 20.85 -12.38
C VAL A 73 12.63 22.10 -12.81
N THR A 74 11.80 21.95 -13.83
CA THR A 74 10.91 23.00 -14.32
C THR A 74 9.46 22.56 -14.21
N TRP A 75 8.58 23.55 -14.07
CA TRP A 75 7.15 23.34 -13.87
C TRP A 75 6.36 24.19 -14.84
N LYS A 76 5.32 23.59 -15.42
CA LYS A 76 4.32 24.29 -16.22
C LYS A 76 2.92 23.90 -15.77
N LYS A 77 2.08 24.89 -15.48
CA LYS A 77 0.66 24.64 -15.19
C LYS A 77 -0.01 24.17 -16.48
N PHE A 78 -0.59 22.99 -16.44
CA PHE A 78 -1.24 22.32 -17.57
C PHE A 78 -2.74 22.59 -17.58
N ALA A 79 -3.38 22.48 -16.42
CA ALA A 79 -4.81 22.72 -16.26
C ALA A 79 -5.11 23.23 -14.85
N GLN A 80 -6.31 23.80 -14.68
CA GLN A 80 -6.84 24.27 -13.40
C GLN A 80 -8.35 23.99 -13.34
N GLY A 81 -8.90 23.95 -12.13
CA GLY A 81 -10.34 23.81 -11.89
C GLY A 81 -10.85 22.37 -11.79
N GLN A 82 -9.96 21.38 -11.66
CA GLN A 82 -10.34 19.98 -11.45
C GLN A 82 -10.80 19.77 -10.00
N HIS A 83 -11.62 18.75 -9.75
CA HIS A 83 -12.19 18.53 -8.41
C HIS A 83 -11.45 17.44 -7.63
N GLU A 84 -10.30 17.81 -7.07
CA GLU A 84 -9.45 16.94 -6.24
C GLU A 84 -9.15 15.57 -6.89
N PRO A 85 -8.30 15.53 -7.94
CA PRO A 85 -7.98 14.28 -8.63
C PRO A 85 -7.19 13.31 -7.74
N PHE A 86 -7.67 12.06 -7.64
CA PHE A 86 -7.05 10.98 -6.87
C PHE A 86 -6.94 9.70 -7.69
N GLY A 87 -6.30 9.82 -8.85
CA GLY A 87 -6.04 8.74 -9.78
C GLY A 87 -5.81 9.36 -11.14
N MET A 88 -4.60 9.27 -11.67
CA MET A 88 -4.25 9.77 -12.99
C MET A 88 -3.32 8.82 -13.70
N PHE A 89 -3.40 8.84 -15.03
CA PHE A 89 -2.49 8.15 -15.93
C PHE A 89 -2.49 8.80 -17.31
N TRP A 90 -1.40 8.61 -18.04
CA TRP A 90 -1.29 9.04 -19.43
C TRP A 90 -1.63 7.89 -20.36
N LYS A 91 -2.47 8.12 -21.37
CA LYS A 91 -2.80 7.13 -22.40
C LYS A 91 -3.25 7.79 -23.69
N ASP A 92 -2.69 7.35 -24.80
CA ASP A 92 -3.10 7.73 -26.16
C ASP A 92 -3.17 9.25 -26.41
N GLY A 93 -2.23 10.01 -25.84
CA GLY A 93 -2.18 11.48 -25.97
C GLY A 93 -3.08 12.24 -24.99
N TRP A 94 -3.75 11.53 -24.10
CA TRP A 94 -4.64 12.10 -23.09
C TRP A 94 -4.11 11.86 -21.69
N LEU A 95 -4.31 12.86 -20.83
CA LEU A 95 -4.19 12.70 -19.39
C LEU A 95 -5.57 12.35 -18.84
N TRP A 96 -5.71 11.11 -18.38
CA TRP A 96 -6.92 10.61 -17.75
C TRP A 96 -6.88 10.87 -16.25
N MET A 97 -8.04 11.11 -15.65
CA MET A 97 -8.15 11.29 -14.22
C MET A 97 -9.48 10.79 -13.64
N THR A 98 -9.41 10.26 -12.44
CA THR A 98 -10.55 10.14 -11.53
C THR A 98 -10.51 11.32 -10.58
N GLN A 99 -11.57 12.11 -10.62
CA GLN A 99 -11.83 13.22 -9.72
C GLN A 99 -13.15 12.99 -9.00
N ARG A 100 -13.47 13.85 -8.03
CA ARG A 100 -14.56 13.59 -7.08
C ARG A 100 -15.93 13.30 -7.73
N PRO A 101 -16.37 14.02 -8.78
CA PRO A 101 -17.66 13.78 -9.43
C PRO A 101 -17.58 12.86 -10.66
N GLU A 102 -16.41 12.62 -11.24
CA GLU A 102 -16.33 11.99 -12.56
C GLU A 102 -14.96 11.35 -12.88
N VAL A 103 -14.96 10.47 -13.88
CA VAL A 103 -13.79 10.16 -14.70
C VAL A 103 -13.77 11.11 -15.88
N SER A 104 -12.62 11.72 -16.14
CA SER A 104 -12.43 12.66 -17.25
C SER A 104 -11.09 12.42 -17.93
N ARG A 105 -10.95 12.95 -19.14
CA ARG A 105 -9.67 13.05 -19.82
C ARG A 105 -9.47 14.44 -20.38
N ILE A 106 -8.23 14.90 -20.37
CA ILE A 106 -7.84 16.21 -20.86
C ILE A 106 -6.61 16.11 -21.76
N LYS A 107 -6.48 17.03 -22.73
CA LYS A 107 -5.29 17.12 -23.58
C LYS A 107 -5.04 18.57 -24.00
N ASP A 108 -3.82 18.79 -24.45
CA ASP A 108 -3.39 19.93 -25.23
C ASP A 108 -3.52 19.56 -26.72
N SER A 109 -4.40 20.25 -27.46
CA SER A 109 -4.70 19.93 -28.85
C SER A 109 -3.91 20.76 -29.86
N ASP A 110 -3.36 21.90 -29.43
CA ASP A 110 -2.60 22.83 -30.28
C ASP A 110 -1.08 22.85 -30.01
N GLY A 111 -0.64 22.15 -28.95
CA GLY A 111 0.76 21.98 -28.60
C GLY A 111 1.37 23.15 -27.84
N ASP A 112 0.55 24.08 -27.31
CA ASP A 112 1.04 25.23 -26.56
C ASP A 112 1.50 24.88 -25.13
N GLY A 113 1.27 23.63 -24.69
CA GLY A 113 1.59 23.03 -23.41
C GLY A 113 0.57 23.31 -22.29
N ALA A 114 -0.64 23.75 -22.62
CA ALA A 114 -1.78 23.85 -21.72
C ALA A 114 -2.95 23.00 -22.26
N ALA A 115 -3.75 22.42 -21.36
CA ALA A 115 -4.93 21.66 -21.76
C ALA A 115 -6.02 22.61 -22.29
N ASP A 116 -6.53 22.33 -23.48
CA ASP A 116 -7.59 23.08 -24.16
C ASP A 116 -8.86 22.24 -24.39
N THR A 117 -8.75 20.92 -24.23
CA THR A 117 -9.81 19.96 -24.52
C THR A 117 -10.09 19.13 -23.27
N PHE A 118 -11.35 19.10 -22.87
CA PHE A 118 -11.84 18.43 -21.66
C PHE A 118 -13.04 17.54 -22.00
N GLU A 119 -12.99 16.29 -21.57
CA GLU A 119 -14.07 15.33 -21.81
C GLU A 119 -14.41 14.58 -20.52
N THR A 120 -15.68 14.65 -20.11
CA THR A 120 -16.27 13.76 -19.10
C THR A 120 -16.54 12.41 -19.74
N ILE A 121 -16.05 11.35 -19.10
CA ILE A 121 -16.21 9.97 -19.55
C ILE A 121 -17.32 9.27 -18.76
N CYS A 122 -17.41 9.51 -17.45
CA CYS A 122 -18.44 8.94 -16.60
C CYS A 122 -18.62 9.79 -15.34
N ASP A 123 -19.87 10.14 -15.02
CA ASP A 123 -20.31 10.90 -13.84
C ASP A 123 -21.50 10.23 -13.13
N ASP A 124 -21.66 8.91 -13.28
CA ASP A 124 -22.82 8.12 -12.83
C ASP A 124 -22.94 7.95 -11.29
N TRP A 125 -22.13 8.66 -10.49
CA TRP A 125 -22.20 8.62 -9.01
C TRP A 125 -22.43 10.00 -8.39
N GLY A 126 -23.00 10.00 -7.18
CA GLY A 126 -23.41 11.24 -6.53
C GLY A 126 -22.31 11.90 -5.68
N ILE A 127 -22.33 13.24 -5.63
CA ILE A 127 -21.68 14.06 -4.61
C ILE A 127 -22.68 15.07 -4.01
N ASN A 128 -22.49 15.48 -2.77
CA ASN A 128 -23.32 16.48 -2.09
C ASN A 128 -22.52 17.64 -1.46
N GLY A 129 -21.22 17.72 -1.76
CA GLY A 129 -20.33 18.77 -1.24
C GLY A 129 -19.63 18.41 0.07
N ASP A 130 -19.94 17.27 0.69
CA ASP A 130 -19.16 16.75 1.82
C ASP A 130 -17.69 16.50 1.40
N TYR A 131 -16.78 16.89 2.28
CA TYR A 131 -15.36 16.84 2.00
C TYR A 131 -14.80 15.42 1.91
N HIS A 132 -15.42 14.42 2.56
CA HIS A 132 -14.93 13.03 2.56
C HIS A 132 -15.48 12.20 1.40
N GLU A 133 -16.26 12.76 0.47
CA GLU A 133 -16.79 12.03 -0.68
C GLU A 133 -15.73 11.81 -1.79
N TYR A 134 -14.54 11.38 -1.39
CA TYR A 134 -13.43 11.08 -2.30
C TYR A 134 -13.77 9.96 -3.29
N ALA A 135 -13.16 10.05 -4.47
CA ALA A 135 -13.14 9.00 -5.47
C ALA A 135 -11.68 8.71 -5.81
N PHE A 136 -11.20 7.51 -5.45
CA PHE A 136 -9.84 7.08 -5.77
C PHE A 136 -9.88 6.16 -6.98
N GLY A 137 -9.04 6.41 -7.99
CA GLY A 137 -9.02 5.70 -9.26
C GLY A 137 -7.70 4.98 -9.55
N THR A 138 -7.77 3.88 -10.29
CA THR A 138 -6.59 3.16 -10.78
C THR A 138 -6.15 3.63 -12.17
N GLU A 139 -4.97 3.18 -12.58
CA GLU A 139 -4.67 3.01 -14.01
C GLU A 139 -5.63 1.97 -14.63
N PRO A 140 -5.78 1.89 -15.96
CA PRO A 140 -6.68 0.92 -16.57
C PRO A 140 -6.23 -0.52 -16.29
N ASP A 141 -7.18 -1.40 -16.01
CA ASP A 141 -6.92 -2.84 -15.98
C ASP A 141 -6.66 -3.40 -17.39
N LYS A 142 -6.47 -4.72 -17.50
CA LYS A 142 -6.18 -5.39 -18.78
C LYS A 142 -7.32 -5.27 -19.81
N GLU A 143 -8.54 -5.01 -19.36
CA GLU A 143 -9.72 -4.78 -20.21
C GLU A 143 -9.90 -3.29 -20.53
N GLY A 144 -9.07 -2.41 -19.96
CA GLY A 144 -9.18 -0.97 -20.11
C GLY A 144 -10.08 -0.29 -19.07
N ASN A 145 -10.63 -1.03 -18.10
CA ASN A 145 -11.51 -0.45 -17.10
C ASN A 145 -10.73 0.32 -16.04
N ILE A 146 -11.26 1.46 -15.62
CA ILE A 146 -10.78 2.21 -14.47
C ILE A 146 -11.56 1.76 -13.25
N TRP A 147 -10.88 1.28 -12.21
CA TRP A 147 -11.52 0.93 -10.95
C TRP A 147 -11.55 2.13 -10.03
N ILE A 148 -12.67 2.31 -9.33
CA ILE A 148 -12.91 3.46 -8.48
C ILE A 148 -13.50 3.02 -7.15
N THR A 149 -12.90 3.43 -6.03
CA THR A 149 -13.54 3.31 -4.71
C THR A 149 -14.18 4.63 -4.32
N LEU A 150 -15.47 4.59 -3.95
CA LEU A 150 -16.26 5.76 -3.56
C LEU A 150 -16.42 5.79 -2.05
N CYS A 151 -15.72 6.74 -1.42
CA CYS A 151 -15.69 6.90 0.03
C CYS A 151 -17.09 7.22 0.59
N LEU A 152 -17.38 6.74 1.81
CA LEU A 152 -18.57 7.13 2.57
C LEU A 152 -18.56 8.65 2.84
N THR A 153 -19.75 9.27 2.79
CA THR A 153 -19.98 10.67 3.20
C THR A 153 -19.56 10.84 4.67
N GLY A 154 -18.70 11.82 4.98
CA GLY A 154 -18.13 12.00 6.32
C GLY A 154 -17.38 10.78 6.87
N SER A 155 -16.97 9.83 6.01
CA SER A 155 -16.38 8.54 6.40
C SER A 155 -17.25 7.65 7.31
N GLY A 156 -18.58 7.87 7.31
CA GLY A 156 -19.51 7.07 8.12
C GLY A 156 -20.96 7.04 7.67
N GLY A 157 -21.38 7.93 6.76
CA GLY A 157 -22.70 7.94 6.12
C GLY A 157 -22.62 7.60 4.63
N ALA A 158 -23.78 7.36 4.02
CA ALA A 158 -23.90 7.09 2.59
C ALA A 158 -25.01 8.00 2.05
N ASN A 159 -24.69 9.27 1.81
CA ASN A 159 -25.71 10.31 1.53
C ASN A 159 -25.81 10.70 0.06
N SER A 160 -24.96 10.12 -0.79
CA SER A 160 -24.94 10.32 -2.23
C SER A 160 -24.84 8.96 -2.93
N ASP A 161 -25.37 8.85 -4.14
CA ASP A 161 -25.43 7.57 -4.86
C ASP A 161 -24.05 6.90 -4.95
N TRP A 162 -24.07 5.57 -4.75
CA TRP A 162 -22.90 4.69 -4.79
C TRP A 162 -21.84 4.89 -3.69
N ARG A 163 -22.04 5.77 -2.72
CA ARG A 163 -21.11 5.92 -1.58
C ARG A 163 -21.03 4.62 -0.78
N GLY A 164 -19.81 4.13 -0.56
CA GLY A 164 -19.54 2.83 0.05
C GLY A 164 -19.44 1.65 -0.93
N TRP A 165 -19.28 1.93 -2.23
CA TRP A 165 -19.06 0.94 -3.28
C TRP A 165 -17.72 1.14 -4.00
N ALA A 166 -17.23 0.06 -4.59
CA ALA A 166 -16.26 0.12 -5.67
C ALA A 166 -16.98 -0.13 -7.01
N VAL A 167 -16.66 0.69 -8.00
CA VAL A 167 -17.22 0.63 -9.35
C VAL A 167 -16.09 0.48 -10.38
N ARG A 168 -16.43 0.05 -11.59
CA ARG A 168 -15.56 0.09 -12.75
C ARG A 168 -16.16 1.02 -13.80
N VAL A 169 -15.34 1.81 -14.45
CA VAL A 169 -15.72 2.60 -15.63
C VAL A 169 -15.02 1.99 -16.84
N THR A 170 -15.82 1.53 -17.80
CA THR A 170 -15.31 0.98 -19.08
C THR A 170 -14.69 2.09 -19.96
N PRO A 171 -13.87 1.75 -20.96
CA PRO A 171 -13.36 2.73 -21.94
C PRO A 171 -14.46 3.55 -22.63
N GLU A 172 -15.66 2.99 -22.78
CA GLU A 172 -16.83 3.62 -23.38
C GLU A 172 -17.62 4.51 -22.40
N GLY A 173 -17.17 4.64 -21.14
CA GLY A 173 -17.80 5.49 -20.14
C GLY A 173 -18.93 4.86 -19.34
N LYS A 174 -19.23 3.56 -19.57
CA LYS A 174 -20.24 2.86 -18.77
C LYS A 174 -19.70 2.52 -17.38
N MET A 175 -20.44 2.91 -16.34
CA MET A 175 -20.20 2.46 -14.96
C MET A 175 -20.77 1.07 -14.69
N ILE A 176 -20.01 0.26 -13.95
CA ILE A 176 -20.36 -1.08 -13.50
C ILE A 176 -20.12 -1.16 -11.98
N PRO A 177 -21.17 -1.16 -11.15
CA PRO A 177 -21.04 -1.43 -9.73
C PRO A 177 -20.45 -2.82 -9.51
N THR A 178 -19.35 -2.91 -8.75
CA THR A 178 -18.51 -4.11 -8.77
C THR A 178 -18.33 -4.74 -7.38
N CYS A 179 -18.07 -3.96 -6.33
CA CYS A 179 -17.94 -4.44 -4.95
C CYS A 179 -18.66 -3.51 -3.98
N SER A 180 -19.18 -4.04 -2.88
CA SER A 180 -19.85 -3.26 -1.84
C SER A 180 -19.08 -3.25 -0.53
N GLY A 181 -19.44 -2.34 0.36
CA GLY A 181 -18.95 -2.30 1.73
C GLY A 181 -17.58 -1.66 1.91
N ILE A 182 -17.31 -0.67 1.09
CA ILE A 182 -16.18 0.26 1.22
C ILE A 182 -16.51 1.28 2.32
N ARG A 183 -15.51 1.63 3.15
CA ARG A 183 -15.67 2.70 4.14
C ARG A 183 -14.95 3.97 3.68
N SER A 184 -13.66 4.06 4.02
CA SER A 184 -12.87 5.28 3.87
C SER A 184 -11.57 4.88 3.17
N PRO A 185 -11.62 4.75 1.83
CA PRO A 185 -10.46 4.36 1.06
C PRO A 185 -9.40 5.47 1.10
N GLY A 186 -8.12 5.09 1.09
CA GLY A 186 -7.00 6.04 0.96
C GLY A 186 -6.28 5.98 -0.39
N GLY A 187 -6.53 4.94 -1.18
CA GLY A 187 -5.86 4.70 -2.45
C GLY A 187 -6.06 3.27 -2.95
N MET A 188 -5.65 3.04 -4.19
CA MET A 188 -5.85 1.79 -4.91
C MET A 188 -4.61 1.43 -5.74
N GLY A 189 -4.50 0.16 -6.11
CA GLY A 189 -3.46 -0.33 -7.01
C GLY A 189 -3.65 -1.80 -7.36
N PHE A 190 -2.78 -2.30 -8.22
CA PHE A 190 -2.81 -3.69 -8.69
C PHE A 190 -1.68 -4.50 -8.05
N ASN A 191 -1.85 -5.81 -7.94
CA ASN A 191 -0.73 -6.74 -7.80
C ASN A 191 -0.14 -7.10 -9.18
N ALA A 192 0.93 -7.89 -9.21
CA ALA A 192 1.58 -8.34 -10.44
C ALA A 192 0.68 -9.20 -11.36
N LYS A 193 -0.38 -9.83 -10.82
CA LYS A 193 -1.35 -10.60 -11.62
C LYS A 193 -2.38 -9.68 -12.31
N GLY A 194 -2.52 -8.44 -11.87
CA GLY A 194 -3.54 -7.49 -12.31
C GLY A 194 -4.81 -7.51 -11.46
N ASP A 195 -4.80 -8.15 -10.28
CA ASP A 195 -5.91 -8.06 -9.33
C ASP A 195 -5.86 -6.73 -8.58
N VAL A 196 -7.03 -6.17 -8.28
CA VAL A 196 -7.15 -4.82 -7.70
C VAL A 196 -7.28 -4.87 -6.18
N PHE A 197 -6.54 -4.00 -5.52
CA PHE A 197 -6.58 -3.80 -4.07
C PHE A 197 -6.84 -2.34 -3.74
N TYR A 198 -7.40 -2.10 -2.56
CA TYR A 198 -7.52 -0.77 -2.00
C TYR A 198 -7.11 -0.74 -0.53
N CYS A 199 -6.67 0.43 -0.09
CA CYS A 199 -6.40 0.73 1.31
C CYS A 199 -7.67 1.22 1.98
N ASP A 200 -8.11 0.59 3.07
CA ASP A 200 -9.25 1.03 3.87
C ASP A 200 -8.76 1.51 5.24
N ASN A 201 -9.09 2.74 5.61
CA ASN A 201 -8.63 3.36 6.85
C ASN A 201 -9.47 2.88 8.04
N GLN A 202 -8.84 2.74 9.21
CA GLN A 202 -9.47 2.33 10.46
C GLN A 202 -10.68 3.20 10.82
N GLY A 203 -11.75 2.59 11.31
CA GLY A 203 -13.00 3.26 11.68
C GLY A 203 -14.18 2.30 11.72
N LEU A 204 -15.38 2.77 11.36
CA LEU A 204 -16.60 1.96 11.40
C LEU A 204 -16.45 0.70 10.55
N TRP A 205 -16.70 -0.45 11.14
CA TRP A 205 -16.61 -1.79 10.52
C TRP A 205 -15.22 -2.14 9.97
N ASN A 206 -14.19 -1.39 10.35
CA ASN A 206 -12.82 -1.61 9.94
C ASN A 206 -11.90 -1.40 11.17
N GLY A 207 -11.72 -2.46 11.96
CA GLY A 207 -11.09 -2.37 13.27
C GLY A 207 -9.63 -1.87 13.24
N SER A 208 -8.92 -2.17 12.15
CA SER A 208 -7.60 -1.61 11.84
C SER A 208 -7.51 -1.31 10.34
N SER A 209 -6.55 -0.47 9.96
CA SER A 209 -6.35 -0.13 8.55
C SER A 209 -5.87 -1.36 7.78
N SER A 210 -6.24 -1.49 6.51
CA SER A 210 -5.98 -2.72 5.75
C SER A 210 -5.82 -2.49 4.26
N VAL A 211 -5.11 -3.41 3.59
CA VAL A 211 -5.18 -3.63 2.14
C VAL A 211 -6.20 -4.75 1.90
N LYS A 212 -7.23 -4.47 1.10
CA LYS A 212 -8.31 -5.42 0.80
C LYS A 212 -8.42 -5.67 -0.69
N TRP A 213 -8.68 -6.92 -1.06
CA TRP A 213 -8.90 -7.32 -2.44
C TRP A 213 -10.30 -6.93 -2.90
N LEU A 214 -10.40 -6.35 -4.10
CA LEU A 214 -11.66 -6.05 -4.77
C LEU A 214 -11.99 -7.15 -5.78
N LYS A 215 -12.62 -8.22 -5.28
CA LYS A 215 -13.15 -9.29 -6.13
C LYS A 215 -14.54 -8.90 -6.64
N PRO A 216 -14.84 -8.90 -7.94
CA PRO A 216 -16.19 -8.62 -8.44
C PRO A 216 -17.28 -9.44 -7.71
N GLY A 217 -18.35 -8.77 -7.28
CA GLY A 217 -19.46 -9.35 -6.53
C GLY A 217 -19.20 -9.57 -5.03
N SER A 218 -18.06 -9.11 -4.52
CA SER A 218 -17.71 -9.24 -3.11
C SER A 218 -18.21 -8.08 -2.23
N PHE A 219 -18.15 -8.33 -0.93
CA PHE A 219 -18.42 -7.38 0.15
C PHE A 219 -17.16 -7.19 1.02
N GLN A 220 -16.85 -5.94 1.37
CA GLN A 220 -15.59 -5.52 2.00
C GLN A 220 -15.73 -5.24 3.52
N GLY A 221 -16.92 -5.44 4.07
CA GLY A 221 -17.18 -5.50 5.51
C GLY A 221 -18.05 -4.39 6.08
N ASN A 222 -18.21 -3.25 5.41
CA ASN A 222 -18.98 -2.12 5.95
C ASN A 222 -20.42 -2.06 5.36
N PRO A 223 -21.49 -2.27 6.13
CA PRO A 223 -22.84 -2.29 5.58
C PRO A 223 -23.45 -0.92 5.22
N THR A 224 -22.82 0.21 5.58
CA THR A 224 -23.44 1.55 5.46
C THR A 224 -23.91 1.87 4.04
N GLY A 225 -23.13 1.48 3.03
CA GLY A 225 -23.45 1.72 1.62
C GLY A 225 -24.39 0.69 0.99
N ASN A 226 -24.77 -0.38 1.70
CA ASN A 226 -25.44 -1.54 1.12
C ASN A 226 -26.71 -1.18 0.37
N LYS A 227 -27.48 -0.20 0.86
CA LYS A 227 -28.76 0.27 0.26
C LYS A 227 -28.68 0.56 -1.25
N TYR A 228 -27.51 0.97 -1.77
CA TYR A 228 -27.35 1.29 -3.19
C TYR A 228 -27.33 0.08 -4.12
N HIS A 229 -27.36 -1.15 -3.58
CA HIS A 229 -27.61 -2.35 -4.39
C HIS A 229 -28.90 -2.23 -5.21
N THR A 230 -29.89 -1.49 -4.70
CA THR A 230 -31.19 -1.25 -5.34
C THR A 230 -31.09 -0.40 -6.61
N LEU A 231 -30.09 0.50 -6.71
CA LEU A 231 -29.92 1.38 -7.87
C LEU A 231 -29.62 0.60 -9.17
N ALA A 232 -29.02 -0.59 -9.06
CA ALA A 232 -28.73 -1.47 -10.19
C ALA A 232 -29.40 -2.86 -10.07
N ASN A 233 -30.40 -3.01 -9.20
CA ASN A 233 -31.10 -4.27 -8.95
C ASN A 233 -30.16 -5.46 -8.67
N LEU A 234 -29.12 -5.21 -7.87
CA LEU A 234 -28.15 -6.23 -7.46
C LEU A 234 -28.65 -6.99 -6.22
N PRO A 235 -28.15 -8.22 -5.96
CA PRO A 235 -28.38 -8.91 -4.69
C PRO A 235 -27.99 -8.04 -3.50
N ALA A 236 -28.79 -8.10 -2.43
CA ALA A 236 -28.48 -7.38 -1.19
C ALA A 236 -27.14 -7.87 -0.60
N PRO A 237 -26.19 -6.98 -0.28
CA PRO A 237 -24.96 -7.38 0.37
C PRO A 237 -25.17 -7.88 1.81
N PRO A 238 -24.17 -8.54 2.41
CA PRO A 238 -24.21 -8.97 3.80
C PRO A 238 -24.41 -7.83 4.80
N GLU A 239 -25.14 -8.13 5.88
CA GLU A 239 -25.32 -7.28 7.06
C GLU A 239 -24.61 -7.94 8.26
N PRO A 240 -23.33 -7.61 8.52
CA PRO A 240 -22.57 -8.22 9.59
C PRO A 240 -23.07 -7.78 10.98
N VAL A 241 -22.91 -8.66 11.97
CA VAL A 241 -23.28 -8.35 13.36
C VAL A 241 -22.20 -7.50 14.03
N SER A 242 -22.60 -6.34 14.57
CA SER A 242 -21.69 -5.47 15.32
C SER A 242 -21.17 -6.17 16.59
N GLY A 243 -19.87 -6.06 16.84
CA GLY A 243 -19.18 -6.76 17.94
C GLY A 243 -18.64 -8.15 17.55
N SER A 244 -18.84 -8.58 16.31
CA SER A 244 -18.34 -9.85 15.78
C SER A 244 -16.87 -9.76 15.33
N ARG A 245 -16.35 -10.80 14.67
CA ARG A 245 -15.02 -10.87 14.05
C ARG A 245 -15.19 -11.13 12.56
N VAL A 246 -14.23 -10.66 11.76
CA VAL A 246 -14.23 -10.86 10.30
C VAL A 246 -14.37 -12.34 9.94
N GLU A 247 -13.57 -13.22 10.55
CA GLU A 247 -13.63 -14.67 10.27
C GLU A 247 -15.00 -15.28 10.62
N THR A 248 -15.61 -14.83 11.73
CA THR A 248 -16.95 -15.29 12.15
C THR A 248 -18.04 -14.90 11.15
N GLU A 249 -18.04 -13.65 10.66
CA GLU A 249 -19.03 -13.20 9.70
C GLU A 249 -18.75 -13.76 8.28
N ARG A 250 -17.48 -13.89 7.90
CA ARG A 250 -17.08 -14.50 6.62
C ARG A 250 -17.56 -15.95 6.50
N ALA A 251 -17.52 -16.72 7.58
CA ALA A 251 -18.04 -18.08 7.58
C ALA A 251 -19.55 -18.15 7.27
N LYS A 252 -20.31 -17.08 7.55
CA LYS A 252 -21.74 -16.95 7.24
C LYS A 252 -21.99 -16.42 5.84
N PHE A 253 -21.11 -15.54 5.35
CA PHE A 253 -21.27 -14.81 4.10
C PHE A 253 -20.08 -15.07 3.15
N PRO A 254 -20.20 -16.05 2.23
CA PRO A 254 -19.11 -16.40 1.31
C PRO A 254 -18.66 -15.25 0.39
N THR A 255 -19.49 -14.23 0.19
CA THR A 255 -19.15 -13.02 -0.58
C THR A 255 -18.33 -12.01 0.23
N PHE A 256 -18.22 -12.16 1.55
CA PHE A 256 -17.36 -11.31 2.39
C PHE A 256 -15.89 -11.70 2.18
N VAL A 257 -15.14 -10.84 1.51
CA VAL A 257 -13.69 -10.97 1.34
C VAL A 257 -12.99 -10.29 2.52
N PRO A 258 -12.17 -11.02 3.30
CA PRO A 258 -11.44 -10.45 4.43
C PRO A 258 -10.29 -9.56 3.93
N PRO A 259 -9.72 -8.70 4.80
CA PRO A 259 -8.46 -8.02 4.52
C PRO A 259 -7.37 -8.99 4.07
N ALA A 260 -6.70 -8.68 2.97
CA ALA A 260 -5.53 -9.45 2.53
C ALA A 260 -4.34 -9.18 3.47
N VAL A 261 -4.17 -7.92 3.86
CA VAL A 261 -3.15 -7.49 4.80
C VAL A 261 -3.77 -6.46 5.73
N VAL A 262 -3.69 -6.70 7.03
CA VAL A 262 -3.99 -5.70 8.06
C VAL A 262 -2.70 -4.94 8.38
N LEU A 263 -2.79 -3.62 8.49
CA LEU A 263 -1.73 -2.76 8.99
C LEU A 263 -2.06 -2.40 10.45
N PRO A 264 -1.40 -3.05 11.44
CA PRO A 264 -1.67 -2.79 12.85
C PRO A 264 -1.57 -1.30 13.22
N HIS A 265 -2.71 -0.75 13.64
CA HIS A 265 -2.88 0.68 13.92
C HIS A 265 -1.82 1.24 14.88
N GLY A 266 -1.13 2.29 14.46
CA GLY A 266 -0.10 2.97 15.23
C GLY A 266 1.24 2.21 15.36
N LYS A 267 1.26 0.91 15.07
CA LYS A 267 2.48 0.08 15.05
C LYS A 267 3.12 0.09 13.66
N VAL A 268 2.35 -0.27 12.63
CA VAL A 268 2.84 -0.35 11.24
C VAL A 268 2.41 0.87 10.43
N GLY A 269 1.12 1.21 10.51
CA GLY A 269 0.53 2.34 9.80
C GLY A 269 -0.80 2.72 10.44
N GLN A 270 -1.39 3.82 9.98
CA GLN A 270 -2.60 4.37 10.57
C GLN A 270 -3.60 4.84 9.50
N SER A 271 -3.11 5.47 8.44
CA SER A 271 -3.89 5.97 7.31
C SER A 271 -3.18 5.60 6.01
N PRO A 272 -3.26 4.32 5.58
CA PRO A 272 -2.64 3.88 4.33
C PRO A 272 -3.37 4.48 3.12
N THR A 273 -2.61 4.78 2.06
CA THR A 273 -3.05 5.49 0.87
C THR A 273 -2.70 4.74 -0.42
N GLY A 274 -1.96 5.33 -1.35
CA GLY A 274 -1.64 4.76 -2.66
C GLY A 274 -0.95 3.40 -2.58
N ILE A 275 -1.27 2.51 -3.53
CA ILE A 275 -0.64 1.19 -3.68
C ILE A 275 0.04 1.15 -5.05
N VAL A 276 1.28 0.65 -5.08
CA VAL A 276 1.93 0.26 -6.35
C VAL A 276 2.65 -1.07 -6.18
N CYS A 277 2.71 -1.87 -7.24
CA CYS A 277 3.40 -3.16 -7.23
C CYS A 277 4.75 -3.05 -7.94
N ASP A 278 5.77 -3.70 -7.38
CA ASP A 278 7.08 -3.79 -8.02
C ASP A 278 7.06 -4.74 -9.22
N THR A 279 6.78 -4.17 -10.39
CA THR A 279 6.85 -4.86 -11.68
C THR A 279 8.16 -4.59 -12.41
N THR A 280 9.14 -3.96 -11.74
CA THR A 280 10.38 -3.46 -12.36
C THR A 280 11.42 -4.56 -12.62
N LYS A 281 11.19 -5.76 -12.06
CA LYS A 281 12.07 -6.93 -12.19
C LYS A 281 13.51 -6.64 -11.72
N GLY A 282 13.64 -6.07 -10.52
CA GLY A 282 14.93 -5.88 -9.85
C GLY A 282 15.54 -4.49 -9.99
N LYS A 283 14.86 -3.53 -10.62
CA LYS A 283 15.38 -2.15 -10.73
C LYS A 283 15.09 -1.30 -9.48
N PHE A 284 14.19 -1.75 -8.60
CA PHE A 284 13.91 -1.12 -7.32
C PHE A 284 14.27 -2.00 -6.11
N GLY A 285 15.29 -2.86 -6.28
CA GLY A 285 15.72 -3.82 -5.26
C GLY A 285 15.10 -5.21 -5.45
N PRO A 286 15.26 -6.12 -4.47
CA PRO A 286 14.93 -7.54 -4.62
C PRO A 286 13.41 -7.85 -4.47
N TRP A 287 12.53 -6.85 -4.45
CA TRP A 287 11.15 -6.98 -3.99
C TRP A 287 10.13 -7.26 -5.11
N ALA A 288 10.55 -7.94 -6.17
CA ALA A 288 9.67 -8.24 -7.30
C ALA A 288 8.31 -8.79 -6.86
N ASP A 289 7.26 -8.30 -7.50
CA ASP A 289 5.84 -8.62 -7.29
C ASP A 289 5.24 -8.22 -5.92
N GLN A 290 6.02 -7.57 -5.05
CA GLN A 290 5.51 -7.05 -3.79
C GLN A 290 4.78 -5.72 -3.98
N LEU A 291 3.92 -5.39 -3.01
CA LEU A 291 3.24 -4.12 -2.94
C LEU A 291 4.03 -3.12 -2.09
N TYR A 292 4.06 -1.88 -2.54
CA TYR A 292 4.41 -0.71 -1.75
C TYR A 292 3.12 0.03 -1.41
N VAL A 293 2.92 0.32 -0.12
CA VAL A 293 1.73 0.97 0.40
C VAL A 293 2.17 2.29 1.03
N ALA A 294 1.76 3.40 0.45
CA ALA A 294 1.98 4.72 1.02
C ALA A 294 1.14 4.91 2.29
N GLU A 295 1.58 5.79 3.17
CA GLU A 295 0.93 6.01 4.44
C GLU A 295 1.01 7.50 4.84
N GLN A 296 -0.16 8.05 5.16
CA GLN A 296 -0.33 9.48 5.41
C GLN A 296 0.12 9.90 6.81
N CYS A 297 -0.22 9.13 7.86
CA CYS A 297 -0.03 9.62 9.23
C CYS A 297 1.43 9.57 9.68
N HIS A 298 2.13 8.50 9.36
CA HIS A 298 3.52 8.23 9.67
C HIS A 298 4.48 8.79 8.62
N SER A 299 4.00 9.20 7.44
CA SER A 299 4.85 9.69 6.34
C SER A 299 5.88 8.63 5.93
N GLN A 300 5.36 7.46 5.56
CA GLN A 300 6.14 6.24 5.30
C GLN A 300 5.59 5.49 4.09
N ILE A 301 6.40 4.57 3.58
CA ILE A 301 5.97 3.50 2.67
C ILE A 301 6.19 2.18 3.38
N GLN A 302 5.18 1.31 3.41
CA GLN A 302 5.31 -0.08 3.85
C GLN A 302 5.46 -1.01 2.66
N ARG A 303 6.09 -2.17 2.89
CA ARG A 303 6.19 -3.25 1.90
C ARG A 303 5.27 -4.39 2.30
N ALA A 304 4.55 -4.99 1.34
CA ALA A 304 3.72 -6.14 1.59
C ALA A 304 3.92 -7.24 0.54
N CYS A 305 4.10 -8.47 1.01
CA CYS A 305 4.09 -9.66 0.15
C CYS A 305 2.73 -10.34 0.26
N LEU A 306 2.20 -10.82 -0.88
CA LEU A 306 0.91 -11.47 -0.97
C LEU A 306 1.05 -12.92 -1.43
N GLU A 307 0.21 -13.78 -0.90
CA GLU A 307 -0.04 -15.12 -1.41
C GLU A 307 -1.55 -15.38 -1.51
N GLU A 308 -1.92 -16.37 -2.31
CA GLU A 308 -3.30 -16.81 -2.45
C GLU A 308 -3.42 -18.23 -1.90
N VAL A 309 -4.27 -18.41 -0.89
CA VAL A 309 -4.51 -19.70 -0.24
C VAL A 309 -6.00 -19.94 -0.20
N ASN A 310 -6.44 -21.11 -0.70
CA ASN A 310 -7.85 -21.48 -0.81
C ASN A 310 -8.71 -20.39 -1.51
N GLY A 311 -8.15 -19.73 -2.54
CA GLY A 311 -8.85 -18.71 -3.34
C GLY A 311 -8.99 -17.34 -2.67
N ILE A 312 -8.22 -17.09 -1.60
CA ILE A 312 -8.25 -15.83 -0.84
C ILE A 312 -6.84 -15.29 -0.68
N TYR A 313 -6.69 -13.98 -0.88
CA TYR A 313 -5.45 -13.29 -0.63
C TYR A 313 -5.18 -13.12 0.86
N GLN A 314 -3.92 -13.31 1.23
CA GLN A 314 -3.37 -13.06 2.55
C GLN A 314 -1.88 -12.71 2.43
N GLY A 315 -1.25 -12.22 3.50
CA GLY A 315 0.18 -11.90 3.41
C GLY A 315 0.75 -11.16 4.61
N ALA A 316 2.04 -10.82 4.50
CA ALA A 316 2.77 -10.05 5.51
C ALA A 316 3.06 -8.62 5.04
N VAL A 317 2.91 -7.68 5.98
CA VAL A 317 3.43 -6.32 5.88
C VAL A 317 4.71 -6.16 6.71
N PHE A 318 5.61 -5.34 6.17
CA PHE A 318 6.90 -4.99 6.75
C PHE A 318 7.05 -3.47 6.77
N HIS A 319 7.80 -2.96 7.75
CA HIS A 319 8.36 -1.62 7.67
C HIS A 319 9.30 -1.52 6.46
N PHE A 320 9.44 -0.33 5.86
CA PHE A 320 10.28 -0.18 4.68
C PHE A 320 10.93 1.20 4.55
N LEU A 321 10.23 2.21 4.02
CA LEU A 321 10.81 3.54 3.82
C LEU A 321 10.16 4.58 4.71
N GLU A 322 10.96 5.46 5.27
CA GLU A 322 10.53 6.50 6.19
C GLU A 322 11.17 7.86 5.94
N GLY A 323 10.68 8.84 6.70
CA GLY A 323 11.22 10.20 6.75
C GLY A 323 10.64 11.14 5.72
N PHE A 324 9.54 10.80 5.03
CA PHE A 324 8.93 11.69 4.05
C PHE A 324 8.43 12.99 4.69
N GLU A 325 8.45 14.08 3.94
CA GLU A 325 8.23 15.43 4.48
C GLU A 325 6.75 15.75 4.71
N ALA A 326 5.82 15.00 4.15
CA ALA A 326 4.39 15.16 4.38
C ALA A 326 3.68 13.81 4.39
N GLY A 327 2.38 13.79 4.67
CA GLY A 327 1.59 12.57 4.60
C GLY A 327 1.39 12.13 3.15
N LEU A 328 1.85 10.92 2.80
CA LEU A 328 1.84 10.44 1.41
C LEU A 328 0.42 10.10 0.95
N ILE A 329 0.07 10.53 -0.27
CA ILE A 329 -1.25 10.27 -0.87
C ILE A 329 -1.11 9.39 -2.13
N PRO A 330 -0.57 9.88 -3.26
CA PRO A 330 -0.30 9.02 -4.42
C PRO A 330 1.07 8.36 -4.33
N LEU A 331 1.15 7.16 -4.91
CA LEU A 331 2.39 6.44 -5.15
C LEU A 331 2.45 5.97 -6.60
N ARG A 332 3.56 6.20 -7.28
CA ARG A 332 3.82 5.72 -8.65
C ARG A 332 5.23 5.16 -8.75
N LEU A 333 5.36 4.00 -9.37
CA LEU A 333 6.64 3.36 -9.66
C LEU A 333 6.86 3.38 -11.16
N ASP A 334 7.90 4.08 -11.58
CA ASP A 334 8.34 4.09 -12.96
C ASP A 334 9.08 2.78 -13.31
N PRO A 335 8.92 2.23 -14.53
CA PRO A 335 9.63 1.03 -14.98
C PRO A 335 11.17 1.11 -14.97
N SER A 336 11.77 2.28 -14.76
CA SER A 336 13.21 2.46 -14.52
C SER A 336 13.63 2.17 -13.07
N GLY A 337 12.70 2.01 -12.13
CA GLY A 337 12.99 1.81 -10.71
C GLY A 337 13.06 3.13 -9.94
N ILE A 338 12.16 4.07 -10.22
CA ILE A 338 12.01 5.31 -9.45
C ILE A 338 10.59 5.35 -8.91
N ILE A 339 10.45 5.51 -7.59
CA ILE A 339 9.17 5.84 -7.00
C ILE A 339 9.01 7.36 -6.99
N PHE A 340 7.85 7.85 -7.42
CA PHE A 340 7.39 9.22 -7.22
C PHE A 340 6.21 9.21 -6.24
N SER A 341 6.22 10.13 -5.28
CA SER A 341 5.17 10.28 -4.29
C SER A 341 4.86 11.76 -4.06
N GLY A 342 3.58 12.07 -3.95
CA GLY A 342 3.10 13.35 -3.46
C GLY A 342 2.61 13.23 -2.02
N GLY A 343 2.42 14.36 -1.35
CA GLY A 343 1.83 14.34 -0.01
C GLY A 343 1.25 15.66 0.45
N SER A 344 0.42 15.57 1.50
CA SER A 344 -0.23 16.70 2.15
C SER A 344 -0.58 16.39 3.60
N ASN A 345 -0.55 17.42 4.46
CA ASN A 345 -1.03 17.38 5.84
C ASN A 345 -2.46 17.92 5.99
N ARG A 346 -3.10 18.30 4.87
CA ARG A 346 -4.49 18.74 4.86
C ARG A 346 -5.40 17.54 5.02
N GLY A 347 -6.47 17.69 5.81
CA GLY A 347 -7.50 16.66 6.01
C GLY A 347 -7.15 15.63 7.09
N TRP A 348 -5.88 15.21 7.19
CA TRP A 348 -5.40 14.34 8.26
C TRP A 348 -3.96 14.65 8.64
N ALA A 349 -3.63 14.55 9.92
CA ALA A 349 -2.30 14.87 10.43
C ALA A 349 -1.25 13.85 9.98
N SER A 350 -0.03 14.33 9.71
CA SER A 350 1.13 13.51 9.40
C SER A 350 2.31 13.82 10.33
N ARG A 351 3.30 12.91 10.36
CA ARG A 351 4.60 13.10 11.05
C ARG A 351 5.59 13.93 10.24
N GLY A 352 5.35 14.12 8.95
CA GLY A 352 6.20 14.90 8.05
C GLY A 352 6.32 16.37 8.48
N SER A 353 7.49 16.96 8.21
CA SER A 353 7.84 18.31 8.67
C SER A 353 7.19 19.45 7.86
N LYS A 354 6.61 19.14 6.69
CA LYS A 354 6.08 20.10 5.70
C LYS A 354 4.58 19.90 5.48
N PRO A 355 3.85 20.95 5.09
CA PRO A 355 2.42 20.85 4.81
C PRO A 355 2.09 20.06 3.54
N PHE A 356 3.04 19.96 2.60
CA PHE A 356 2.93 19.21 1.35
C PHE A 356 4.32 18.93 0.79
N THR A 357 4.42 17.95 -0.12
CA THR A 357 5.70 17.51 -0.69
C THR A 357 5.52 16.88 -2.07
N PHE A 358 6.59 16.89 -2.87
CA PHE A 358 6.78 15.98 -4.00
C PHE A 358 8.16 15.35 -3.87
N GLU A 359 8.22 14.02 -3.83
CA GLU A 359 9.46 13.30 -3.56
C GLU A 359 9.65 12.16 -4.53
N ARG A 360 10.91 11.79 -4.73
CA ARG A 360 11.29 10.57 -5.41
C ARG A 360 12.15 9.69 -4.52
N VAL A 361 12.13 8.39 -4.81
CA VAL A 361 13.04 7.41 -4.22
C VAL A 361 13.75 6.63 -5.32
N LYS A 362 15.08 6.52 -5.22
CA LYS A 362 15.92 5.69 -6.09
C LYS A 362 16.60 4.61 -5.25
N TRP A 363 16.63 3.37 -5.76
CA TRP A 363 17.45 2.32 -5.18
C TRP A 363 18.93 2.57 -5.49
N THR A 364 19.83 2.37 -4.51
CA THR A 364 21.29 2.59 -4.68
C THR A 364 21.99 1.46 -5.43
N GLY A 365 21.29 0.35 -5.68
CA GLY A 365 21.88 -0.89 -6.18
C GLY A 365 22.37 -1.84 -5.08
N LYS A 366 22.33 -1.41 -3.81
CA LYS A 366 22.71 -2.24 -2.65
C LYS A 366 21.49 -2.95 -2.08
N THR A 367 21.56 -4.28 -1.97
CA THR A 367 20.51 -5.08 -1.33
C THR A 367 20.66 -5.06 0.20
N PRO A 368 19.60 -4.77 0.98
CA PRO A 368 19.62 -4.98 2.42
C PRO A 368 19.43 -6.46 2.77
N PHE A 369 20.05 -6.90 3.87
CA PHE A 369 19.70 -8.18 4.49
C PHE A 369 18.36 -8.04 5.24
N GLU A 370 17.31 -8.72 4.76
CA GLU A 370 15.96 -8.63 5.33
C GLU A 370 15.12 -9.87 4.99
N MET A 371 13.97 -10.02 5.66
CA MET A 371 12.93 -10.96 5.26
C MET A 371 12.32 -10.52 3.92
N LEU A 372 12.61 -11.25 2.86
CA LEU A 372 12.00 -11.08 1.55
C LEU A 372 10.51 -11.42 1.59
N THR A 373 10.15 -12.58 2.12
CA THR A 373 8.74 -12.99 2.29
C THR A 373 8.54 -13.74 3.60
N MET A 374 7.30 -13.74 4.08
CA MET A 374 6.80 -14.64 5.11
C MET A 374 5.49 -15.24 4.59
N PHE A 375 5.47 -16.54 4.32
CA PHE A 375 4.31 -17.23 3.78
C PHE A 375 3.81 -18.35 4.69
N ALA A 376 2.50 -18.53 4.75
CA ALA A 376 1.86 -19.59 5.51
C ALA A 376 2.21 -20.96 4.94
N LYS A 377 2.28 -21.94 5.83
CA LYS A 377 2.44 -23.37 5.57
C LYS A 377 1.46 -24.13 6.46
N PRO A 378 1.20 -25.42 6.19
CA PRO A 378 0.18 -26.19 6.92
C PRO A 378 0.38 -26.23 8.44
N ASP A 379 1.62 -26.09 8.91
CA ASP A 379 2.00 -26.12 10.32
C ASP A 379 2.90 -24.94 10.74
N GLY A 380 2.77 -23.77 10.08
CA GLY A 380 3.46 -22.54 10.51
C GLY A 380 3.78 -21.60 9.35
N PHE A 381 5.01 -21.07 9.32
CA PHE A 381 5.44 -20.12 8.28
C PHE A 381 6.80 -20.45 7.64
N GLU A 382 7.00 -20.08 6.40
CA GLU A 382 8.30 -20.06 5.73
C GLU A 382 8.75 -18.63 5.53
N LEU A 383 9.92 -18.31 6.07
CA LEU A 383 10.61 -17.05 5.81
C LEU A 383 11.55 -17.26 4.64
N THR A 384 11.57 -16.32 3.69
CA THR A 384 12.63 -16.20 2.70
C THR A 384 13.42 -14.93 2.99
N PHE A 385 14.74 -14.97 2.88
CA PHE A 385 15.63 -13.84 3.11
C PHE A 385 16.26 -13.37 1.80
N THR A 386 16.70 -12.11 1.77
CA THR A 386 17.39 -11.52 0.61
C THR A 386 18.80 -12.06 0.39
N GLU A 387 19.44 -12.57 1.44
CA GLU A 387 20.77 -13.20 1.43
C GLU A 387 20.81 -14.38 2.43
N PRO A 388 21.77 -15.32 2.32
CA PRO A 388 21.87 -16.45 3.24
C PRO A 388 22.02 -16.01 4.70
N VAL A 389 21.24 -16.61 5.60
CA VAL A 389 21.27 -16.34 7.04
C VAL A 389 22.40 -17.08 7.75
N ASP A 390 22.85 -16.57 8.90
CA ASP A 390 23.66 -17.36 9.83
C ASP A 390 22.85 -18.56 10.34
N ALA A 391 23.22 -19.76 9.89
CA ALA A 391 22.42 -20.97 10.12
C ALA A 391 22.27 -21.30 11.62
N LYS A 392 23.28 -20.99 12.44
CA LYS A 392 23.24 -21.28 13.87
C LYS A 392 22.24 -20.36 14.59
N ALA A 393 22.32 -19.06 14.35
CA ALA A 393 21.41 -18.08 14.93
C ALA A 393 19.97 -18.29 14.41
N ALA A 394 19.81 -18.59 13.12
CA ALA A 394 18.51 -18.83 12.52
C ALA A 394 17.86 -20.15 12.97
N ALA A 395 18.63 -21.15 13.41
CA ALA A 395 18.08 -22.38 13.99
C ALA A 395 17.71 -22.24 15.49
N ASP A 396 18.14 -21.18 16.16
CA ASP A 396 17.88 -20.96 17.58
C ASP A 396 16.50 -20.33 17.82
N LEU A 397 15.63 -21.08 18.49
CA LEU A 397 14.25 -20.66 18.78
C LEU A 397 14.18 -19.41 19.68
N ALA A 398 15.22 -19.14 20.48
CA ALA A 398 15.25 -17.96 21.34
C ALA A 398 15.31 -16.65 20.54
N ASN A 399 15.67 -16.71 19.26
CA ASN A 399 15.74 -15.55 18.37
C ASN A 399 14.40 -15.19 17.72
N TYR A 400 13.32 -15.92 18.03
CA TYR A 400 12.00 -15.69 17.48
C TYR A 400 10.96 -15.47 18.58
N LYS A 401 10.12 -14.45 18.40
CA LYS A 401 8.93 -14.24 19.23
C LYS A 401 7.72 -14.08 18.32
N MET A 402 6.61 -14.75 18.66
CA MET A 402 5.35 -14.62 17.94
C MET A 402 4.20 -14.25 18.88
N GLU A 403 3.44 -13.25 18.49
CA GLU A 403 2.19 -12.84 19.11
C GLU A 403 1.10 -12.84 18.03
N ALA A 404 -0.15 -13.10 18.42
CA ALA A 404 -1.25 -13.00 17.48
C ALA A 404 -2.49 -12.38 18.11
N TRP A 405 -3.27 -11.64 17.32
CA TRP A 405 -4.51 -10.98 17.76
C TRP A 405 -5.43 -10.73 16.58
N THR A 406 -6.67 -10.36 16.86
CA THR A 406 -7.63 -9.89 15.86
C THR A 406 -8.26 -8.57 16.29
N TYR A 407 -9.23 -8.09 15.52
CA TYR A 407 -9.95 -6.84 15.75
C TYR A 407 -11.46 -7.10 15.73
N ILE A 408 -12.19 -6.29 16.49
CA ILE A 408 -13.66 -6.30 16.51
C ILE A 408 -14.18 -5.71 15.19
N LEU A 409 -15.07 -6.44 14.52
CA LEU A 409 -15.90 -5.94 13.44
C LEU A 409 -17.17 -5.31 14.05
N GLN A 410 -17.27 -3.99 14.02
CA GLN A 410 -18.32 -3.26 14.74
C GLN A 410 -18.68 -1.93 14.11
N SER A 411 -19.88 -1.45 14.42
CA SER A 411 -20.38 -0.13 14.04
C SER A 411 -19.72 1.03 14.79
N SER A 412 -19.00 0.77 15.89
CA SER A 412 -18.20 1.79 16.57
C SER A 412 -16.87 2.05 15.85
N TYR A 413 -16.27 3.22 16.08
CA TYR A 413 -15.06 3.62 15.38
C TYR A 413 -13.84 2.80 15.82
N GLY A 414 -13.26 2.05 14.88
CA GLY A 414 -12.02 1.33 15.06
C GLY A 414 -12.15 0.15 16.04
N SER A 415 -11.02 -0.42 16.44
CA SER A 415 -11.00 -1.49 17.42
C SER A 415 -9.64 -1.57 18.13
N PRO A 416 -9.61 -1.89 19.44
CA PRO A 416 -8.39 -2.36 20.07
C PRO A 416 -7.98 -3.74 19.53
N GLU A 417 -6.75 -4.14 19.80
CA GLU A 417 -6.32 -5.53 19.61
C GLU A 417 -7.04 -6.43 20.62
N VAL A 418 -7.78 -7.43 20.14
CA VAL A 418 -8.55 -8.38 20.95
C VAL A 418 -8.15 -9.83 20.65
N ASP A 419 -8.65 -10.75 21.48
CA ASP A 419 -8.45 -12.19 21.35
C ASP A 419 -6.96 -12.58 21.22
N LYS A 420 -6.12 -11.94 22.05
CA LYS A 420 -4.66 -12.12 22.02
C LYS A 420 -4.27 -13.56 22.34
N THR A 421 -3.36 -14.09 21.55
CA THR A 421 -2.74 -15.40 21.73
C THR A 421 -1.22 -15.30 21.57
N SER A 422 -0.49 -16.33 22.04
CA SER A 422 0.96 -16.41 21.92
C SER A 422 1.34 -17.73 21.23
N PRO A 423 1.29 -17.79 19.89
CA PRO A 423 1.69 -18.97 19.14
C PRO A 423 3.13 -19.37 19.46
N LYS A 424 3.39 -20.66 19.64
CA LYS A 424 4.70 -21.17 20.05
C LYS A 424 5.45 -21.69 18.84
N ILE A 425 6.61 -21.11 18.56
CA ILE A 425 7.53 -21.63 17.55
C ILE A 425 8.24 -22.86 18.16
N THR A 426 8.05 -24.02 17.56
CA THR A 426 8.54 -25.31 18.09
C THR A 426 9.73 -25.87 17.31
N ALA A 427 9.95 -25.39 16.08
CA ALA A 427 11.14 -25.70 15.28
C ALA A 427 11.45 -24.57 14.30
N ALA A 428 12.74 -24.35 14.05
CA ALA A 428 13.25 -23.47 13.00
C ALA A 428 14.27 -24.26 12.18
N THR A 429 13.94 -24.54 10.91
CA THR A 429 14.80 -25.33 10.01
C THR A 429 15.31 -24.44 8.90
N VAL A 430 16.63 -24.27 8.83
CA VAL A 430 17.30 -23.49 7.79
C VAL A 430 17.48 -24.33 6.54
N SER A 431 17.20 -23.77 5.36
CA SER A 431 17.46 -24.43 4.08
C SER A 431 18.95 -24.59 3.81
N ALA A 432 19.30 -25.51 2.91
CA ALA A 432 20.69 -25.81 2.57
C ALA A 432 21.45 -24.61 2.00
N ASP A 433 20.76 -23.74 1.27
CA ASP A 433 21.31 -22.49 0.72
C ASP A 433 21.29 -21.32 1.73
N GLY A 434 20.73 -21.52 2.92
CA GLY A 434 20.59 -20.48 3.94
C GLY A 434 19.56 -19.39 3.59
N LEU A 435 18.85 -19.48 2.47
CA LEU A 435 17.92 -18.42 2.05
C LEU A 435 16.53 -18.53 2.67
N LYS A 436 16.22 -19.65 3.32
CA LYS A 436 14.90 -19.90 3.91
C LYS A 436 15.00 -20.44 5.33
N VAL A 437 14.01 -20.07 6.13
CA VAL A 437 13.77 -20.69 7.43
C VAL A 437 12.32 -21.16 7.49
N ARG A 438 12.14 -22.47 7.71
CA ARG A 438 10.84 -23.08 8.00
C ARG A 438 10.58 -23.02 9.50
N LEU A 439 9.60 -22.21 9.91
CA LEU A 439 9.13 -22.10 11.28
C LEU A 439 7.91 -22.99 11.51
N LYS A 440 8.04 -24.04 12.32
CA LYS A 440 6.89 -24.78 12.82
C LYS A 440 6.27 -24.03 13.98
N VAL A 441 4.97 -23.79 13.92
CA VAL A 441 4.25 -22.97 14.89
C VAL A 441 3.02 -23.70 15.39
N ASP A 442 2.96 -23.92 16.70
CA ASP A 442 1.78 -24.42 17.38
C ASP A 442 0.89 -23.22 17.74
N GLY A 443 -0.39 -23.28 17.39
CA GLY A 443 -1.36 -22.22 17.70
C GLY A 443 -1.48 -21.11 16.66
N CYS A 444 -1.27 -21.39 15.37
CA CYS A 444 -1.73 -20.49 14.30
C CYS A 444 -3.26 -20.37 14.35
N VAL A 445 -3.79 -19.15 14.22
CA VAL A 445 -5.23 -18.86 14.39
C VAL A 445 -5.76 -18.10 13.17
N LYS A 446 -6.77 -18.64 12.49
CA LYS A 446 -7.42 -17.93 11.37
C LYS A 446 -8.03 -16.59 11.83
N GLY A 447 -8.03 -15.61 10.94
CA GLY A 447 -8.54 -14.25 11.17
C GLY A 447 -7.65 -13.38 12.07
N HIS A 448 -6.44 -13.84 12.42
CA HIS A 448 -5.51 -13.09 13.26
C HIS A 448 -4.35 -12.51 12.45
N VAL A 449 -3.79 -11.41 12.95
CA VAL A 449 -2.46 -10.95 12.58
C VAL A 449 -1.45 -11.67 13.45
N HIS A 450 -0.49 -12.37 12.85
CA HIS A 450 0.68 -12.98 13.48
C HIS A 450 1.86 -12.03 13.35
N HIS A 451 2.22 -11.42 14.48
CA HIS A 451 3.39 -10.56 14.58
C HIS A 451 4.60 -11.40 14.98
N LEU A 452 5.55 -11.49 14.06
CA LEU A 452 6.82 -12.16 14.24
C LEU A 452 7.91 -11.09 14.46
N THR A 453 8.68 -11.24 15.54
CA THR A 453 9.87 -10.44 15.80
C THR A 453 11.09 -11.36 15.81
N LEU A 454 12.11 -10.99 15.03
CA LEU A 454 13.44 -11.60 15.00
C LEU A 454 14.38 -10.73 15.83
N SER A 455 15.36 -11.31 16.50
CA SER A 455 16.35 -10.55 17.28
C SER A 455 17.75 -10.73 16.72
N ASN A 456 18.48 -11.76 17.15
CA ASN A 456 19.89 -11.93 16.82
C ASN A 456 20.12 -12.65 15.49
N ILE A 457 19.30 -12.39 14.47
CA ILE A 457 19.43 -13.01 13.15
C ILE A 457 20.17 -12.07 12.22
N LYS A 458 21.30 -12.55 11.70
CA LYS A 458 22.19 -11.86 10.77
C LYS A 458 22.37 -12.67 9.49
N ALA A 459 22.86 -12.03 8.45
CA ALA A 459 23.34 -12.74 7.27
C ALA A 459 24.59 -13.56 7.64
N ALA A 460 24.86 -14.62 6.86
CA ALA A 460 26.10 -15.38 6.97
C ALA A 460 27.36 -14.51 6.72
N SER A 461 27.20 -13.39 5.99
CA SER A 461 28.23 -12.37 5.79
C SER A 461 28.47 -11.49 7.03
N GLY A 462 27.62 -11.57 8.05
CA GLY A 462 27.65 -10.73 9.25
C GLY A 462 26.79 -9.47 9.16
N ALA A 463 26.10 -9.22 8.03
CA ALA A 463 25.20 -8.08 7.88
C ALA A 463 24.02 -8.16 8.87
N GLU A 464 23.74 -7.06 9.54
CA GLU A 464 22.58 -6.92 10.44
C GLU A 464 21.28 -6.83 9.63
N MET A 465 20.18 -7.33 10.21
CA MET A 465 18.86 -7.22 9.61
C MET A 465 18.36 -5.79 9.63
N TRP A 466 17.84 -5.30 8.51
CA TRP A 466 17.32 -3.94 8.43
C TRP A 466 16.00 -3.76 9.19
N HIS A 467 15.00 -4.60 8.89
CA HIS A 467 13.71 -4.61 9.59
C HIS A 467 13.42 -5.98 10.22
N PRO A 468 13.44 -6.09 11.56
CA PRO A 468 13.34 -7.39 12.25
C PRO A 468 11.90 -7.86 12.52
N GLN A 469 10.89 -7.25 11.89
CA GLN A 469 9.48 -7.51 12.19
C GLN A 469 8.67 -7.82 10.93
N ALA A 470 7.75 -8.76 11.06
CA ALA A 470 6.76 -9.10 10.04
C ALA A 470 5.38 -9.23 10.69
N PHE A 471 4.34 -8.73 10.01
CA PHE A 471 2.96 -8.79 10.48
C PHE A 471 2.11 -9.51 9.45
N TYR A 472 1.89 -10.82 9.67
CA TYR A 472 1.21 -11.68 8.72
C TYR A 472 -0.29 -11.77 9.03
N THR A 473 -1.16 -11.45 8.08
CA THR A 473 -2.61 -11.64 8.21
C THR A 473 -2.98 -13.04 7.78
N LEU A 474 -3.41 -13.92 8.70
CA LEU A 474 -3.72 -15.32 8.41
C LEU A 474 -5.22 -15.53 8.22
N ASN A 475 -5.69 -15.57 6.98
CA ASN A 475 -7.09 -15.85 6.62
C ASN A 475 -7.35 -17.33 6.37
N GLU A 476 -6.39 -18.06 5.82
CA GLU A 476 -6.50 -19.47 5.42
C GLU A 476 -5.20 -20.23 5.70
N ILE A 477 -5.34 -21.48 6.12
CA ILE A 477 -4.20 -22.38 6.35
C ILE A 477 -4.05 -23.29 5.12
N PRO A 478 -2.87 -23.35 4.48
CA PRO A 478 -2.65 -24.24 3.35
C PRO A 478 -2.89 -25.72 3.71
N ALA A 479 -3.43 -26.49 2.75
CA ALA A 479 -3.56 -27.93 2.90
C ALA A 479 -2.18 -28.61 2.99
N LYS A 480 -2.12 -29.75 3.71
CA LYS A 480 -0.92 -30.56 3.88
C LYS A 480 -0.41 -31.17 2.58
#